data_AF-A0A0L8I7Q8-F1
#
_entry.id   AF-A0A0L8I7Q8-F1
#
_cell.length_a   1.000
_cell.length_b   1.000
_cell.length_c   1.000
_cell.angle_alpha   90.00
_cell.angle_beta   90.00
_cell.angle_gamma   90.00
#
_symmetry.space_group_name_H-M   'P 1'
#
loop_
_entity.id
_entity.type
_entity.pdbx_description
1 polymer ?
#
loop_
_entity_poly.entity_id
_entity_poly.type
_entity_poly.pdbx_seq_one_letter_code
_entity_poly.pdbx_strand_id
1 'polypeptide(L)'
;MRMRFGYMNCWNQSNRMSNWAVAIGVGVVTVSGLLFVLKRCKCRRKKNYPKDVIILHAIPRAQDTPNLSPFGIKLETYLRMAKLPYQVCHI
;
A
#
# COMPACT_ATOMS: atom_id res chain seq x y z
N MET A 1 4.60 -71.96 14.64
CA MET A 1 4.09 -70.63 15.02
C MET A 1 4.81 -69.58 14.20
N ARG A 2 4.12 -68.84 13.32
CA ARG A 2 4.70 -67.77 12.50
C ARG A 2 3.85 -66.52 12.69
N MET A 3 4.29 -65.63 13.59
CA MET A 3 3.66 -64.33 13.83
C MET A 3 4.02 -63.39 12.67
N ARG A 4 3.01 -62.86 11.98
CA ARG A 4 3.14 -61.75 11.02
C ARG A 4 2.81 -60.46 11.76
N PHE A 5 3.84 -59.68 12.09
CA PHE A 5 3.70 -58.29 12.49
C PHE A 5 3.33 -57.46 11.26
N GLY A 6 2.07 -57.01 11.19
CA GLY A 6 1.61 -56.04 10.21
C GLY A 6 1.70 -54.64 10.80
N TYR A 7 2.73 -53.89 10.45
CA TYR A 7 2.77 -52.44 10.64
C TYR A 7 1.88 -51.83 9.56
N MET A 8 0.68 -51.38 9.95
CA MET A 8 -0.21 -50.63 9.06
C MET A 8 0.15 -49.14 9.17
N ASN A 9 0.70 -48.61 8.09
CA ASN A 9 1.15 -47.24 7.98
C ASN A 9 -0.07 -46.31 7.80
N CYS A 10 -0.63 -45.82 8.90
CA CYS A 10 -1.70 -44.83 8.90
C CYS A 10 -1.14 -43.42 8.66
N TRP A 11 -0.65 -43.11 7.46
CA TRP A 11 -0.25 -41.74 7.10
C TRP A 11 -0.70 -41.28 5.70
N ASN A 12 -1.47 -42.08 4.96
CA ASN A 12 -1.86 -41.72 3.60
C ASN A 12 -3.38 -41.48 3.44
N GLN A 13 -3.97 -40.67 4.32
CA GLN A 13 -5.37 -40.25 4.22
C GLN A 13 -5.51 -38.73 4.43
N SER A 14 -4.64 -37.92 3.82
CA SER A 14 -4.64 -36.44 3.95
C SER A 14 -4.95 -35.70 2.65
N ASN A 15 -5.31 -36.38 1.55
CA ASN A 15 -5.43 -35.75 0.23
C ASN A 15 -6.83 -35.78 -0.39
N ARG A 16 -7.89 -36.13 0.36
CA ARG A 16 -9.28 -36.02 -0.13
C ARG A 16 -9.86 -34.63 0.14
N MET A 17 -9.07 -33.58 -0.15
CA MET A 17 -9.55 -32.21 -0.11
C MET A 17 -10.57 -32.08 -1.25
N SER A 18 -11.83 -31.89 -0.91
CA SER A 18 -12.89 -31.91 -1.90
C SER A 18 -12.71 -30.77 -2.91
N ASN A 19 -12.74 -31.07 -4.22
CA ASN A 19 -12.43 -30.10 -5.28
C ASN A 19 -13.22 -28.79 -5.16
N TRP A 20 -14.46 -28.83 -4.65
CA TRP A 20 -15.27 -27.65 -4.38
C TRP A 20 -14.71 -26.77 -3.24
N ALA A 21 -14.15 -27.38 -2.18
CA ALA A 21 -13.51 -26.65 -1.09
C ALA A 21 -12.24 -25.92 -1.56
N VAL A 22 -11.46 -26.55 -2.44
CA VAL A 22 -10.28 -25.91 -3.06
C VAL A 22 -10.70 -24.76 -3.96
N ALA A 23 -11.72 -24.95 -4.80
CA ALA A 23 -12.22 -23.90 -5.70
C ALA A 23 -12.73 -22.66 -4.92
N ILE A 24 -13.47 -22.87 -3.82
CA ILE A 24 -13.94 -21.78 -2.96
C ILE A 24 -12.75 -21.06 -2.30
N GLY A 25 -11.78 -21.81 -1.77
CA GLY A 25 -10.60 -21.23 -1.15
C GLY A 25 -9.81 -20.32 -2.11
N VAL A 26 -9.56 -20.79 -3.33
CA VAL A 26 -8.86 -19.99 -4.36
C VAL A 26 -9.68 -18.78 -4.79
N GLY A 27 -11.00 -18.92 -4.94
CA GLY A 27 -11.90 -17.82 -5.26
C GLY A 27 -11.88 -16.71 -4.20
N VAL A 28 -11.94 -17.07 -2.91
CA VAL A 28 -11.92 -16.10 -1.82
C VAL A 28 -10.58 -15.36 -1.75
N VAL A 29 -9.45 -16.07 -1.90
CA VAL A 29 -8.12 -15.45 -1.86
C VAL A 29 -7.90 -14.49 -3.04
N THR A 30 -8.29 -14.88 -4.25
CA THR A 30 -8.14 -14.04 -5.44
C THR A 30 -9.04 -12.80 -5.39
N VAL A 31 -10.30 -12.94 -4.97
CA VAL A 31 -11.24 -11.81 -4.83
C VAL A 31 -10.81 -10.86 -3.71
N SER A 32 -10.39 -11.38 -2.56
CA SER A 32 -9.93 -10.54 -1.45
C SER A 32 -8.64 -9.78 -1.79
N GLY A 33 -7.69 -10.42 -2.48
CA GLY A 33 -6.49 -9.76 -3.01
C GLY A 33 -6.82 -8.67 -4.02
N LEU A 34 -7.72 -8.95 -4.97
CA LEU A 34 -8.18 -7.96 -5.96
C LEU A 34 -8.87 -6.77 -5.29
N LEU A 35 -9.80 -7.02 -4.34
CA LEU A 35 -10.46 -5.97 -3.58
C LEU A 35 -9.48 -5.14 -2.76
N PHE A 36 -8.47 -5.76 -2.14
CA PHE A 36 -7.45 -5.06 -1.38
C PHE A 36 -6.62 -4.13 -2.27
N VAL A 37 -6.21 -4.59 -3.46
CA VAL A 37 -5.49 -3.76 -4.45
C VAL A 37 -6.36 -2.60 -4.94
N LEU A 38 -7.62 -2.86 -5.31
CA LEU A 38 -8.54 -1.80 -5.75
C LEU A 38 -8.81 -0.78 -4.65
N LYS A 39 -8.94 -1.21 -3.39
CA LYS A 39 -9.10 -0.31 -2.23
C LYS A 39 -7.84 0.53 -2.01
N ARG A 40 -6.64 -0.05 -2.14
CA ARG A 40 -5.36 0.68 -2.07
C ARG A 40 -5.25 1.75 -3.16
N CYS A 41 -5.68 1.46 -4.40
CA CYS A 41 -5.71 2.43 -5.49
C CYS A 41 -6.70 3.57 -5.23
N LYS A 42 -7.90 3.27 -4.70
CA LYS A 42 -8.92 4.29 -4.41
C LYS A 42 -8.55 5.22 -3.24
N CYS A 43 -7.70 4.76 -2.31
CA CYS A 43 -7.15 5.56 -1.22
C CYS A 43 -6.06 6.55 -1.65
N ARG A 44 -5.53 6.48 -2.88
CA ARG A 44 -4.71 7.54 -3.50
C ARG A 44 -5.60 8.72 -3.92
N ARG A 45 -6.45 9.21 -3.01
CA ARG A 45 -7.38 10.30 -3.24
C ARG A 45 -6.63 11.49 -3.86
N LYS A 46 -7.21 12.06 -4.92
CA LYS A 46 -6.82 13.38 -5.44
C LYS A 46 -6.79 14.37 -4.28
N LYS A 47 -5.63 14.94 -3.97
CA LYS A 47 -5.56 16.14 -3.12
C LYS A 47 -6.40 17.21 -3.81
N ASN A 48 -7.36 17.77 -3.07
CA ASN A 48 -8.18 18.86 -3.59
C ASN A 48 -7.29 20.11 -3.58
N TYR A 49 -6.92 20.54 -4.78
CA TYR A 49 -6.02 21.65 -4.99
C TYR A 49 -6.86 22.90 -5.27
N PRO A 50 -6.81 23.92 -4.42
CA PRO A 50 -7.54 25.17 -4.66
C PRO A 50 -7.01 25.86 -5.93
N LYS A 51 -7.92 26.43 -6.72
CA LYS A 51 -7.62 26.98 -8.06
C LYS A 51 -6.81 28.29 -8.04
N ASP A 52 -6.75 28.96 -6.90
CA ASP A 52 -6.16 30.32 -6.77
C ASP A 52 -4.90 30.33 -5.89
N VAL A 53 -4.25 29.17 -5.71
CA VAL A 53 -3.12 29.01 -4.80
C VAL A 53 -1.99 28.27 -5.50
N ILE A 54 -0.78 28.78 -5.35
CA ILE A 54 0.42 28.16 -5.91
C ILE A 54 0.75 26.90 -5.12
N ILE A 55 0.99 25.79 -5.81
CA ILE A 55 1.22 24.49 -5.16
C ILE A 55 2.69 24.13 -5.27
N LEU A 56 3.36 24.16 -4.13
CA LEU A 56 4.78 23.84 -4.04
C LEU A 56 4.94 22.37 -3.63
N HIS A 57 5.35 21.53 -4.58
CA HIS A 57 5.71 20.15 -4.31
C HIS A 57 7.11 20.10 -3.70
N ALA A 58 7.19 19.76 -2.41
CA ALA A 58 8.41 19.79 -1.63
C ALA A 58 8.69 18.46 -0.94
N ILE A 59 9.96 18.21 -0.66
CA ILE A 59 10.40 17.16 0.26
C ILE A 59 9.80 17.47 1.66
N PRO A 60 9.45 16.46 2.46
CA PRO A 60 9.05 16.66 3.86
C PRO A 60 10.00 17.61 4.59
N ARG A 61 9.42 18.50 5.38
CA ARG A 61 10.16 19.44 6.24
C ARG A 61 10.92 18.68 7.32
N ALA A 62 12.17 19.06 7.54
CA ALA A 62 12.89 18.73 8.77
C ALA A 62 12.47 19.73 9.87
N GLN A 63 12.71 19.40 11.15
CA GLN A 63 12.26 20.23 12.29
C GLN A 63 12.59 21.72 12.14
N ASP A 64 13.80 22.04 11.67
CA ASP A 64 14.29 23.43 11.59
C ASP A 64 14.48 23.92 10.14
N THR A 65 14.11 23.13 9.13
CA THR A 65 14.38 23.50 7.72
C THR A 65 13.11 23.45 6.86
N PRO A 66 12.78 24.57 6.16
CA PRO A 66 11.56 24.66 5.34
C PRO A 66 11.52 23.68 4.17
N ASN A 67 12.68 23.29 3.64
CA ASN A 67 12.82 22.29 2.59
C ASN A 67 14.24 21.71 2.63
N LEU A 68 14.41 20.41 2.36
CA LEU A 68 15.73 19.77 2.36
C LEU A 68 16.60 20.20 1.18
N SER A 69 15.97 20.60 0.06
CA SER A 69 16.68 21.01 -1.15
C SER A 69 16.89 22.53 -1.19
N PRO A 70 18.11 23.02 -1.51
CA PRO A 70 18.39 24.46 -1.60
C PRO A 70 17.53 25.18 -2.65
N PHE A 71 17.13 24.50 -3.72
CA PHE A 71 16.23 25.05 -4.73
C PHE A 71 14.81 25.25 -4.20
N GLY A 72 14.33 24.30 -3.39
CA GLY A 72 13.03 24.39 -2.74
C GLY A 72 12.98 25.52 -1.71
N ILE A 73 14.06 25.71 -0.93
CA ILE A 73 14.19 26.82 0.03
C ILE A 73 14.13 28.16 -0.71
N LYS A 74 14.87 28.29 -1.82
CA LYS A 74 14.89 29.51 -2.63
C LYS A 74 13.49 29.87 -3.10
N LEU A 75 12.77 28.91 -3.70
CA LEU A 75 11.42 29.12 -4.23
C LEU A 75 10.42 29.46 -3.12
N GLU A 76 10.47 28.75 -1.99
CA GLU A 76 9.61 29.04 -0.83
C GLU A 76 9.88 30.46 -0.27
N THR A 77 11.15 30.87 -0.22
CA THR A 77 11.55 32.20 0.23
C THR A 77 11.04 33.28 -0.72
N TYR A 78 11.13 33.09 -2.04
CA TYR A 78 10.54 34.02 -3.01
C TYR A 78 9.04 34.17 -2.84
N LEU A 79 8.30 33.07 -2.72
CA LEU A 79 6.85 33.10 -2.52
C LEU A 79 6.47 33.82 -1.23
N ARG A 80 7.25 33.63 -0.16
CA ARG A 80 7.07 34.30 1.13
C ARG A 80 7.36 35.80 1.06
N MET A 81 8.42 36.21 0.38
CA MET A 81 8.78 37.62 0.17
C MET A 81 7.72 38.34 -0.68
N ALA A 82 7.24 37.67 -1.73
CA ALA A 82 6.22 38.20 -2.64
C ALA A 82 4.79 38.19 -2.06
N LYS A 83 4.59 37.66 -0.84
CA LYS A 83 3.29 37.51 -0.17
C LYS A 83 2.23 36.82 -1.03
N LEU A 84 2.64 35.86 -1.86
CA LEU A 84 1.72 35.09 -2.71
C LEU A 84 1.06 33.97 -1.90
N PRO A 85 -0.23 33.66 -2.14
CA PRO A 85 -0.87 32.52 -1.52
C PRO A 85 -0.26 31.22 -2.08
N TYR A 86 0.39 30.42 -1.23
CA TYR A 86 0.95 29.13 -1.61
C TYR A 86 0.66 28.04 -0.58
N GLN A 87 0.60 26.79 -1.03
CA GLN A 87 0.48 25.60 -0.21
C GLN A 87 1.64 24.64 -0.47
N VAL A 88 2.29 24.19 0.60
CA VAL A 88 3.35 23.19 0.51
C VAL A 88 2.71 21.81 0.53
N CYS A 89 2.87 21.09 -0.57
CA CYS A 89 2.40 19.74 -0.72
C CYS A 89 3.59 18.79 -0.56
N HIS A 90 3.65 18.08 0.55
CA HIS A 90 4.63 17.00 0.72
C HIS A 90 4.30 15.86 -0.25
N ILE A 91 5.31 15.44 -1.02
CA ILE A 91 5.23 14.36 -2.02
C ILE A 91 5.21 12.98 -1.35
#